data_AF-A0A3N8Q4F9-F1
#
_entry.id   AF-A0A3N8Q4F9-F1
#
_cell.length_a   1.000
_cell.length_b   1.000
_cell.length_c   1.000
_cell.angle_alpha   90.00
_cell.angle_beta   90.00
_cell.angle_gamma   90.00
#
_symmetry.space_group_name_H-M   'P 1'
#
loop_
_entity.id
_entity.type
_entity.pdbx_description
1 polymer ?
#
loop_
_entity_poly.entity_id
_entity_poly.type
_entity_poly.pdbx_seq_one_letter_code
_entity_poly.pdbx_strand_id
1 'polypeptide(L)'
;MNDTPTDIDFACNGCGGCCRDLRIPLTIDEAIAWLQRGGHVELLCDAMPWLVEPEPDNAFAAYKRVRSSAALSGSLPVRITVMLTATHAGPCPNLLDDLRCAIYDTRPLVCRIYPAEVNPFVPLVPDGKQCTPDAWQQAPFVRGGTIVDADTREHIARSRAASEAETPLRARLCAALGIDTAAVANEGFAVHAPSAAALLAALTALTAQRASESAPASADDTIAWTLLSNRTSTLDALGSVGAASQRAGSANPHAGYLGFHPDE
;
A
#
# COMPACT_ATOMS: atom_id res chain seq x y z
N MET A 1 5.86 23.17 3.92
CA MET A 1 6.26 21.76 4.15
C MET A 1 6.05 21.52 5.62
N ASN A 2 5.21 20.56 5.99
CA ASN A 2 5.04 20.22 7.40
C ASN A 2 6.29 19.46 7.80
N ASP A 3 7.21 20.15 8.49
CA ASP A 3 8.45 19.54 8.96
C ASP A 3 8.11 18.56 10.09
N THR A 4 8.65 17.35 10.02
CA THR A 4 8.66 16.43 11.17
C THR A 4 9.22 17.21 12.36
N PRO A 5 8.55 17.22 13.53
CA PRO A 5 9.09 17.86 14.72
C PRO A 5 10.54 17.45 14.96
N THR A 6 11.39 18.44 15.25
CA THR A 6 12.84 18.26 15.34
C THR A 6 13.20 17.15 16.33
N ASP A 7 12.51 17.11 17.48
CA ASP A 7 12.70 16.11 18.51
C ASP A 7 11.34 15.51 18.92
N ILE A 8 11.27 14.18 18.98
CA ILE A 8 10.08 13.42 19.38
C ILE A 8 10.52 12.28 20.29
N ASP A 9 9.80 12.09 21.39
CA ASP A 9 9.89 10.89 22.20
C ASP A 9 8.76 9.93 21.84
N PHE A 10 9.07 8.65 21.76
CA PHE A 10 8.08 7.60 21.56
C PHE A 10 8.60 6.24 22.02
N ALA A 11 7.76 5.49 22.76
CA ALA A 11 7.87 4.05 22.88
C ALA A 11 6.49 3.41 22.90
N CYS A 12 6.31 2.31 22.18
CA CYS A 12 5.06 1.56 22.20
C CYS A 12 4.81 1.01 23.62
N ASN A 13 3.72 1.42 24.26
CA ASN A 13 3.32 1.00 25.60
C ASN A 13 2.26 -0.12 25.62
N GLY A 14 1.93 -0.70 24.45
CA GLY A 14 0.91 -1.76 24.35
C GLY A 14 -0.53 -1.28 24.54
N CYS A 15 -0.83 0.01 24.33
CA CYS A 15 -2.21 0.54 24.46
C CYS A 15 -3.24 -0.01 23.46
N GLY A 16 -2.82 -0.72 22.41
CA GLY A 16 -3.71 -1.28 21.38
C GLY A 16 -4.39 -0.25 20.47
N GLY A 17 -4.10 1.05 20.59
CA GLY A 17 -4.73 2.10 19.80
C GLY A 17 -4.48 1.97 18.29
N CYS A 18 -3.22 1.74 17.90
CA CYS A 18 -2.85 1.46 16.50
C CYS A 18 -3.15 0.02 16.03
N CYS A 19 -3.88 -0.77 16.84
CA CYS A 19 -4.23 -2.16 16.55
C CYS A 19 -5.72 -2.33 16.21
N ARG A 20 -6.42 -1.26 15.80
CA ARG A 20 -7.86 -1.23 15.52
C ARG A 20 -8.16 -0.54 14.20
N ASP A 21 -9.20 -0.99 13.50
CA ASP A 21 -9.71 -0.38 12.26
C ASP A 21 -8.62 -0.18 11.19
N LEU A 22 -7.79 -1.22 11.01
CA LEU A 22 -6.54 -1.09 10.27
C LEU A 22 -6.70 -1.42 8.80
N ARG A 23 -5.86 -0.73 8.03
CA ARG A 23 -5.36 -1.15 6.74
C ARG A 23 -3.85 -1.26 6.89
N ILE A 24 -3.35 -2.49 6.88
CA ILE A 24 -1.93 -2.81 7.10
C ILE A 24 -1.35 -3.19 5.74
N PRO A 25 -0.56 -2.32 5.09
CA PRO A 25 0.22 -2.71 3.92
C PRO A 25 1.18 -3.85 4.28
N LEU A 26 1.18 -4.89 3.45
CA LEU A 26 1.96 -6.10 3.62
C LEU A 26 2.95 -6.26 2.47
N THR A 27 4.09 -6.87 2.76
CA THR A 27 4.89 -7.54 1.73
C THR A 27 4.16 -8.79 1.21
N ILE A 28 4.64 -9.40 0.12
CA ILE A 28 4.07 -10.64 -0.41
C ILE A 28 4.16 -11.77 0.64
N ASP A 29 5.33 -11.91 1.28
CA ASP A 29 5.54 -12.95 2.29
C ASP A 29 4.66 -12.71 3.54
N GLU A 30 4.47 -11.44 3.94
CA GLU A 30 3.56 -11.07 5.02
C GLU A 30 2.10 -11.34 4.68
N ALA A 31 1.68 -11.09 3.42
CA ALA A 31 0.34 -11.40 2.94
C ALA A 31 0.06 -12.90 2.95
N ILE A 32 1.01 -13.72 2.51
CA ILE A 32 0.92 -15.19 2.60
C ILE A 32 0.75 -15.62 4.06
N ALA A 33 1.63 -15.14 4.95
CA ALA A 33 1.58 -15.49 6.37
C ALA A 33 0.26 -15.03 7.03
N TRP A 34 -0.28 -13.88 6.61
CA TRP A 34 -1.55 -13.36 7.10
C TRP A 34 -2.74 -14.24 6.67
N LEU A 35 -2.79 -14.61 5.39
CA LEU A 35 -3.82 -15.50 4.84
C LEU A 35 -3.78 -16.89 5.47
N GLN A 36 -2.58 -17.44 5.72
CA GLN A 36 -2.40 -18.74 6.38
C GLN A 36 -2.94 -18.78 7.81
N ARG A 37 -2.97 -17.63 8.50
CA ARG A 37 -3.59 -17.48 9.82
C ARG A 37 -5.11 -17.28 9.76
N GLY A 38 -5.72 -17.37 8.59
CA GLY A 38 -7.16 -17.11 8.38
C GLY A 38 -7.51 -15.62 8.28
N GLY A 39 -6.52 -14.75 8.12
CA GLY A 39 -6.73 -13.32 7.91
C GLY A 39 -7.26 -13.00 6.51
N HIS A 40 -7.79 -11.78 6.35
CA HIS A 40 -8.23 -11.24 5.07
C HIS A 40 -7.19 -10.28 4.49
N VAL A 41 -7.00 -10.32 3.16
CA VAL A 41 -6.09 -9.44 2.42
C VAL A 41 -6.78 -8.95 1.15
N GLU A 42 -6.74 -7.64 0.94
CA GLU A 42 -7.24 -6.95 -0.25
C GLU A 42 -6.07 -6.42 -1.09
N LEU A 43 -6.32 -6.13 -2.36
CA LEU A 43 -5.41 -5.36 -3.20
C LEU A 43 -5.97 -3.95 -3.35
N LEU A 44 -5.22 -2.95 -2.91
CA LEU A 44 -5.52 -1.54 -3.13
C LEU A 44 -4.73 -1.03 -4.31
N CYS A 45 -5.43 -0.58 -5.35
CA CYS A 45 -4.83 -0.14 -6.61
C CYS A 45 -5.11 1.35 -6.86
N ASP A 46 -4.04 2.12 -7.08
CA ASP A 46 -4.10 3.47 -7.63
C ASP A 46 -3.33 3.57 -8.96
N ALA A 47 -3.64 4.59 -9.74
CA ALA A 47 -3.03 4.84 -11.02
C ALA A 47 -2.74 6.33 -11.18
N MET A 48 -1.50 6.65 -11.46
CA MET A 48 -1.05 8.01 -11.74
C MET A 48 -0.87 8.20 -13.25
N PRO A 49 -1.53 9.19 -13.88
CA PRO A 49 -1.16 9.62 -15.23
C PRO A 49 0.33 9.97 -15.30
N TRP A 50 1.03 9.46 -16.32
CA TRP A 50 2.47 9.58 -16.46
C TRP A 50 2.85 9.96 -17.89
N LEU A 51 2.34 11.12 -18.32
CA LEU A 51 2.42 11.63 -19.69
C LEU A 51 3.86 11.95 -20.13
N VAL A 52 4.63 12.54 -19.23
CA VAL A 52 6.00 12.98 -19.46
C VAL A 52 6.85 12.43 -18.31
N GLU A 53 8.02 11.89 -18.65
CA GLU A 53 8.96 11.46 -17.62
C GLU A 53 9.44 12.68 -16.83
N PRO A 54 9.28 12.69 -15.49
CA PRO A 54 9.80 13.77 -14.67
C PRO A 54 11.32 13.86 -14.73
N GLU A 55 11.86 15.03 -14.41
CA GLU A 55 13.31 15.26 -14.37
C GLU A 55 14.04 14.23 -13.47
N PRO A 56 15.26 13.79 -13.84
CA PRO A 56 15.98 12.74 -13.11
C PRO A 56 16.27 13.05 -11.63
N ASP A 57 16.32 14.34 -11.26
CA ASP A 57 16.56 14.80 -9.89
C ASP A 57 15.28 14.90 -9.04
N ASN A 58 14.11 14.64 -9.62
CA ASN A 58 12.84 14.62 -8.90
C ASN A 58 12.74 13.38 -8.01
N ALA A 59 13.19 13.51 -6.75
CA ALA A 59 13.20 12.42 -5.78
C ALA A 59 11.81 11.82 -5.51
N PHE A 60 10.74 12.62 -5.55
CA PHE A 60 9.37 12.14 -5.36
C PHE A 60 8.92 11.28 -6.54
N ALA A 61 9.23 11.70 -7.77
CA ALA A 61 8.96 10.92 -8.97
C ALA A 61 9.77 9.62 -8.98
N ALA A 62 11.06 9.66 -8.65
CA ALA A 62 11.89 8.47 -8.52
C ALA A 62 11.32 7.49 -7.48
N TYR A 63 10.85 8.02 -6.34
CA TYR A 63 10.16 7.25 -5.31
C TYR A 63 8.88 6.60 -5.84
N LYS A 64 8.01 7.32 -6.53
CA LYS A 64 6.79 6.71 -7.10
C LYS A 64 7.11 5.69 -8.21
N ARG A 65 8.13 5.97 -9.03
CA ARG A 65 8.54 5.13 -10.16
C ARG A 65 8.91 3.72 -9.74
N VAL A 66 9.83 3.55 -8.79
CA VAL A 66 10.30 2.20 -8.37
C VAL A 66 9.23 1.35 -7.68
N ARG A 67 8.12 1.96 -7.24
CA ARG A 67 7.00 1.32 -6.54
C ARG A 67 5.74 1.13 -7.38
N SER A 68 5.83 1.37 -8.67
CA SER A 68 4.70 1.27 -9.58
C SER A 68 5.13 0.64 -10.90
N SER A 69 4.19 0.07 -11.63
CA SER A 69 4.42 -0.53 -12.94
C SER A 69 3.88 0.36 -14.05
N ALA A 70 4.64 0.51 -15.13
CA ALA A 70 4.17 1.22 -16.32
C ALA A 70 3.04 0.42 -16.98
N ALA A 71 1.98 1.11 -17.38
CA ALA A 71 0.84 0.52 -18.07
C ALA A 71 0.13 1.56 -18.95
N LEU A 72 -0.93 1.12 -19.63
CA LEU A 72 -1.83 1.98 -20.40
C LEU A 72 -3.25 1.86 -19.86
N SER A 73 -3.96 2.98 -19.89
CA SER A 73 -5.41 3.01 -19.80
C SER A 73 -5.95 3.69 -21.05
N GLY A 74 -6.58 2.92 -21.95
CA GLY A 74 -6.83 3.39 -23.31
C GLY A 74 -5.53 3.85 -23.97
N SER A 75 -5.47 5.10 -24.42
CA SER A 75 -4.23 5.72 -24.95
C SER A 75 -3.37 6.42 -23.89
N LEU A 76 -3.81 6.52 -22.64
CA LEU A 76 -3.14 7.28 -21.59
C LEU A 76 -2.03 6.43 -20.93
N PRO A 77 -0.76 6.86 -20.98
CA PRO A 77 0.30 6.28 -20.16
C PRO A 77 0.03 6.54 -18.68
N VAL A 78 0.07 5.47 -17.89
CA VAL A 78 -0.12 5.51 -16.44
C VAL A 78 0.95 4.69 -15.74
N ARG A 79 1.11 4.93 -14.44
CA ARG A 79 1.80 3.99 -13.55
C ARG A 79 0.83 3.47 -12.49
N ILE A 80 0.81 2.17 -12.30
CA ILE A 80 -0.09 1.49 -11.37
C ILE A 80 0.67 1.17 -10.08
N THR A 81 0.14 1.59 -8.93
CA THR A 81 0.60 1.11 -7.62
C THR A 81 -0.38 0.06 -7.13
N VAL A 82 0.15 -1.05 -6.63
CA VAL A 82 -0.65 -2.13 -6.02
C VAL A 82 -0.13 -2.37 -4.61
N MET A 83 -1.03 -2.38 -3.63
CA MET A 83 -0.71 -2.66 -2.23
C MET A 83 -1.54 -3.84 -1.73
N LEU A 84 -0.86 -4.91 -1.31
CA LEU A 84 -1.48 -5.96 -0.52
C LEU A 84 -1.75 -5.40 0.87
N THR A 85 -3.00 -5.46 1.31
CA THR A 85 -3.43 -4.79 2.54
C THR A 85 -4.27 -5.74 3.37
N ALA A 86 -3.82 -6.04 4.58
CA ALA A 86 -4.71 -6.64 5.57
C ALA A 86 -5.69 -5.58 6.06
N THR A 87 -6.99 -5.84 5.88
CA THR A 87 -8.07 -4.94 6.26
C THR A 87 -8.94 -5.62 7.32
N HIS A 88 -9.24 -4.90 8.40
CA HIS A 88 -10.20 -5.37 9.41
C HIS A 88 -10.86 -4.21 10.13
N ALA A 89 -12.19 -4.31 10.30
CA ALA A 89 -12.94 -3.43 11.17
C ALA A 89 -12.84 -3.93 12.63
N GLY A 90 -12.67 -3.01 13.57
CA GLY A 90 -12.46 -3.33 14.97
C GLY A 90 -11.04 -3.84 15.29
N PRO A 91 -10.86 -4.60 16.38
CA PRO A 91 -9.54 -5.03 16.82
C PRO A 91 -8.86 -5.96 15.81
N CYS A 92 -7.55 -5.81 15.67
CA CYS A 92 -6.71 -6.74 14.90
C CYS A 92 -6.93 -8.17 15.41
N PRO A 93 -7.03 -9.17 14.51
CA PRO A 93 -7.21 -10.57 14.92
C PRO A 93 -6.03 -11.13 15.74
N ASN A 94 -4.88 -10.44 15.73
CA ASN A 94 -3.73 -10.76 16.56
C ASN A 94 -3.63 -9.89 17.82
N LEU A 95 -4.64 -9.08 18.14
CA LEU A 95 -4.70 -8.30 19.38
C LEU A 95 -5.32 -9.18 20.48
N LEU A 96 -4.57 -9.44 21.53
CA LEU A 96 -5.02 -10.20 22.69
C LEU A 96 -5.90 -9.34 23.62
N ASP A 97 -6.57 -9.99 24.56
CA ASP A 97 -7.41 -9.33 25.56
C ASP A 97 -6.63 -8.36 26.45
N ASP A 98 -5.34 -8.60 26.66
CA ASP A 98 -4.42 -7.71 27.39
C ASP A 98 -3.83 -6.59 26.50
N LEU A 99 -4.37 -6.40 25.29
CA LEU A 99 -3.95 -5.42 24.28
C LEU A 99 -2.55 -5.65 23.69
N ARG A 100 -1.89 -6.77 24.01
CA ARG A 100 -0.62 -7.14 23.39
C ARG A 100 -0.84 -7.85 22.06
N CYS A 101 0.16 -7.73 21.19
CA CYS A 101 0.12 -8.41 19.90
C CYS A 101 0.59 -9.87 20.05
N ALA A 102 -0.26 -10.83 19.68
CA ALA A 102 0.04 -12.26 19.68
C ALA A 102 1.20 -12.65 18.75
N ILE A 103 1.50 -11.82 17.75
CA ILE A 103 2.55 -12.04 16.76
C ILE A 103 3.67 -10.99 16.87
N TYR A 104 3.97 -10.49 18.08
CA TYR A 104 4.84 -9.32 18.30
C TYR A 104 6.15 -9.35 17.50
N ASP A 105 6.85 -10.49 17.51
CA ASP A 105 8.15 -10.65 16.85
C ASP A 105 8.05 -10.91 15.36
N THR A 106 6.86 -11.26 14.86
CA THR A 106 6.55 -11.53 13.45
C THR A 106 5.52 -10.53 12.89
N ARG A 107 5.37 -9.37 13.54
CA ARG A 107 4.49 -8.28 13.08
C ARG A 107 4.88 -7.85 11.66
N PRO A 108 3.92 -7.43 10.83
CA PRO A 108 4.21 -6.79 9.55
C PRO A 108 5.14 -5.58 9.71
N LEU A 109 5.97 -5.30 8.71
CA LEU A 109 6.96 -4.22 8.75
C LEU A 109 6.31 -2.86 9.08
N VAL A 110 5.13 -2.56 8.52
CA VAL A 110 4.41 -1.31 8.82
C VAL A 110 4.04 -1.19 10.31
N CYS A 111 3.73 -2.31 10.97
CA CYS A 111 3.45 -2.33 12.41
C CYS A 111 4.73 -2.21 13.26
N ARG A 112 5.90 -2.57 12.72
CA ARG A 112 7.20 -2.45 13.41
C ARG A 112 7.78 -1.05 13.34
N ILE A 113 7.55 -0.34 12.23
CA ILE A 113 8.03 1.04 12.08
C ILE A 113 7.13 2.06 12.77
N TYR A 114 5.92 1.66 13.18
CA TYR A 114 4.97 2.57 13.82
C TYR A 114 5.60 3.22 15.08
N PRO A 115 5.59 4.56 15.20
CA PRO A 115 4.70 5.50 14.50
C PRO A 115 5.29 6.12 13.25
N ALA A 116 6.54 5.81 12.88
CA ALA A 116 7.22 6.41 11.73
C ALA A 116 6.52 6.14 10.40
N GLU A 117 6.90 6.95 9.40
CA GLU A 117 6.40 6.86 8.04
C GLU A 117 7.38 6.12 7.14
N VAL A 118 6.87 5.16 6.37
CA VAL A 118 7.68 4.51 5.32
C VAL A 118 7.96 5.49 4.17
N ASN A 119 7.04 6.41 3.88
CA ASN A 119 7.20 7.41 2.84
C ASN A 119 8.06 8.58 3.35
N PRO A 120 9.27 8.82 2.79
CA PRO A 120 10.18 9.87 3.25
C PRO A 120 9.63 11.28 3.00
N PHE A 121 8.59 11.42 2.19
CA PHE A 121 7.93 12.70 1.90
C PHE A 121 6.72 12.97 2.81
N VAL A 122 6.40 12.04 3.71
CA VAL A 122 5.34 12.21 4.71
C VAL A 122 5.99 12.40 6.08
N PRO A 123 5.76 13.54 6.76
CA PRO A 123 6.32 13.78 8.07
C PRO A 123 5.62 12.93 9.13
N LEU A 124 6.36 12.59 10.19
CA LEU A 124 5.76 12.01 11.39
C LEU A 124 5.03 13.12 12.16
N VAL A 125 3.70 13.01 12.25
CA VAL A 125 2.85 13.92 13.03
C VAL A 125 2.17 13.16 14.17
N PRO A 126 2.58 13.34 15.44
CA PRO A 126 2.01 12.64 16.60
C PRO A 126 0.50 12.75 16.72
N ASP A 127 -0.08 13.92 16.45
CA ASP A 127 -1.53 14.16 16.54
C ASP A 127 -2.36 13.30 15.58
N GLY A 128 -1.76 12.81 14.50
CA GLY A 128 -2.40 11.90 13.54
C GLY A 128 -2.33 10.43 13.95
N LYS A 129 -1.76 10.11 15.11
CA LYS A 129 -1.51 8.74 15.57
C LYS A 129 -2.47 8.37 16.69
N GLN A 130 -2.70 7.06 16.84
CA GLN A 130 -3.72 6.50 17.72
C GLN A 130 -3.18 6.08 19.10
N CYS A 131 -1.90 6.34 19.37
CA CYS A 131 -1.29 6.03 20.66
C CYS A 131 -1.70 7.03 21.73
N THR A 132 -1.84 6.55 22.96
CA THR A 132 -2.09 7.38 24.14
C THR A 132 -0.95 8.41 24.36
N PRO A 133 -1.23 9.58 24.97
CA PRO A 133 -0.21 10.60 25.23
C PRO A 133 1.04 10.09 25.96
N ASP A 134 0.87 9.13 26.88
CA ASP A 134 1.96 8.49 27.63
C ASP A 134 3.02 7.85 26.72
N ALA A 135 2.64 7.29 25.57
CA ALA A 135 3.59 6.66 24.64
C ALA A 135 4.61 7.67 24.08
N TRP A 136 4.27 8.96 24.05
CA TRP A 136 5.07 10.03 23.48
C TRP A 136 6.05 10.70 24.46
N GLN A 137 6.25 10.10 25.64
CA GLN A 137 7.09 10.66 26.71
C GLN A 137 8.15 9.68 27.23
N GLN A 138 8.28 8.53 26.57
CA GLN A 138 9.01 7.37 27.12
C GLN A 138 10.50 7.32 26.74
N ALA A 139 10.82 7.50 25.46
CA ALA A 139 12.18 7.30 24.97
C ALA A 139 12.48 8.16 23.73
N PRO A 140 13.74 8.60 23.51
CA PRO A 140 14.14 9.29 22.29
C PRO A 140 13.79 8.50 21.03
N PHE A 141 12.98 9.08 20.14
CA PHE A 141 12.59 8.43 18.88
C PHE A 141 13.04 9.21 17.65
N VAL A 142 12.88 10.53 17.64
CA VAL A 142 13.43 11.45 16.62
C VAL A 142 14.33 12.47 17.32
N ARG A 143 15.50 12.75 16.74
CA ARG A 143 16.38 13.85 17.12
C ARG A 143 16.93 14.56 15.89
N GLY A 144 16.88 15.88 15.88
CA GLY A 144 17.30 16.67 14.72
C GLY A 144 16.58 16.26 13.42
N GLY A 145 15.30 15.88 13.50
CA GLY A 145 14.50 15.41 12.38
C GLY A 145 14.83 13.99 11.88
N THR A 146 15.75 13.28 12.56
CA THR A 146 16.16 11.91 12.19
C THR A 146 15.67 10.89 13.21
N ILE A 147 15.11 9.77 12.75
CA ILE A 147 14.74 8.65 13.63
C ILE A 147 16.03 8.08 14.25
N VAL A 148 16.14 8.11 15.58
CA VAL A 148 17.32 7.61 16.32
C VAL A 148 17.23 6.13 16.69
N ASP A 149 16.03 5.55 16.71
CA ASP A 149 15.83 4.12 16.89
C ASP A 149 16.37 3.30 15.70
N ALA A 150 17.35 2.43 15.97
CA ALA A 150 18.06 1.70 14.93
C ALA A 150 17.19 0.63 14.26
N ASP A 151 16.41 -0.09 15.05
CA ASP A 151 15.53 -1.14 14.55
C ASP A 151 14.44 -0.56 13.64
N THR A 152 13.86 0.58 14.01
CA THR A 152 12.90 1.29 13.16
C THR A 152 13.53 1.70 11.83
N ARG A 153 14.74 2.28 11.83
CA ARG A 153 15.43 2.65 10.58
C ARG A 153 15.66 1.44 9.67
N GLU A 154 16.10 0.32 10.24
CA GLU A 154 16.31 -0.92 9.51
C GLU A 154 15.00 -1.46 8.93
N HIS A 155 13.92 -1.48 9.70
CA HIS A 155 12.61 -1.91 9.22
C HIS A 155 12.05 -0.98 8.12
N ILE A 156 12.30 0.33 8.19
CA ILE A 156 11.96 1.28 7.10
C ILE A 156 12.73 0.94 5.82
N ALA A 157 14.04 0.71 5.93
CA ALA A 157 14.88 0.35 4.79
C ALA A 157 14.39 -0.97 4.15
N ARG A 158 14.15 -2.00 4.98
CA ARG A 158 13.58 -3.29 4.55
C ARG A 158 12.22 -3.13 3.88
N SER A 159 11.33 -2.30 4.43
CA SER A 159 10.00 -2.06 3.85
C SER A 159 10.09 -1.40 2.49
N ARG A 160 10.96 -0.41 2.32
CA ARG A 160 11.19 0.27 1.02
C ARG A 160 11.79 -0.69 0.00
N ALA A 161 12.82 -1.45 0.39
CA ALA A 161 13.46 -2.43 -0.49
C ALA A 161 12.49 -3.54 -0.92
N ALA A 162 11.69 -4.08 -0.01
CA ALA A 162 10.65 -5.06 -0.33
C ALA A 162 9.61 -4.46 -1.29
N SER A 163 9.14 -3.24 -1.02
CA SER A 163 8.15 -2.59 -1.88
C SER A 163 8.66 -2.37 -3.31
N GLU A 164 9.94 -2.07 -3.50
CA GLU A 164 10.55 -1.93 -4.82
C GLU A 164 10.73 -3.29 -5.51
N ALA A 165 11.32 -4.26 -4.81
CA ALA A 165 11.57 -5.60 -5.35
C ALA A 165 10.27 -6.35 -5.74
N GLU A 166 9.17 -6.07 -5.03
CA GLU A 166 7.88 -6.73 -5.25
C GLU A 166 7.01 -6.05 -6.31
N THR A 167 7.33 -4.83 -6.75
CA THR A 167 6.58 -4.10 -7.79
C THR A 167 6.25 -4.98 -9.02
N PRO A 168 7.23 -5.63 -9.69
CA PRO A 168 6.94 -6.48 -10.84
C PRO A 168 6.10 -7.72 -10.47
N LEU A 169 6.23 -8.24 -9.25
CA LEU A 169 5.46 -9.40 -8.79
C LEU A 169 3.99 -9.03 -8.57
N ARG A 170 3.70 -7.83 -8.05
CA ARG A 170 2.34 -7.35 -7.84
C ARG A 170 1.62 -7.08 -9.16
N ALA A 171 2.32 -6.60 -10.18
CA ALA A 171 1.75 -6.50 -11.54
C ALA A 171 1.37 -7.87 -12.12
N ARG A 172 2.25 -8.87 -11.98
CA ARG A 172 1.95 -10.26 -12.38
C ARG A 172 0.80 -10.86 -11.58
N LEU A 173 0.71 -10.54 -10.29
CA LEU A 173 -0.41 -10.95 -9.44
C LEU A 173 -1.73 -10.39 -9.98
N CYS A 174 -1.78 -9.12 -10.33
CA CYS A 174 -2.97 -8.51 -10.94
C CYS A 174 -3.36 -9.23 -12.24
N ALA A 175 -2.40 -9.52 -13.12
CA ALA A 175 -2.66 -10.27 -14.35
C ALA A 175 -3.26 -11.65 -14.06
N ALA A 176 -2.65 -12.41 -13.13
CA ALA A 176 -3.10 -13.75 -12.75
C ALA A 176 -4.49 -13.77 -12.10
N LEU A 177 -4.90 -12.66 -11.47
CA LEU A 177 -6.20 -12.52 -10.82
C LEU A 177 -7.26 -11.82 -11.69
N GLY A 178 -6.90 -11.39 -12.90
CA GLY A 178 -7.80 -10.60 -13.76
C GLY A 178 -8.15 -9.24 -13.17
N ILE A 179 -7.22 -8.63 -12.41
CA ILE A 179 -7.39 -7.29 -11.82
C ILE A 179 -6.84 -6.26 -12.78
N ASP A 180 -7.73 -5.40 -13.28
CA ASP A 180 -7.44 -4.41 -14.33
C ASP A 180 -8.02 -3.01 -14.03
N THR A 181 -8.57 -2.78 -12.85
CA THR A 181 -9.07 -1.45 -12.46
C THR A 181 -8.25 -0.84 -11.34
N ALA A 182 -7.95 0.45 -11.46
CA ALA A 182 -7.24 1.24 -10.45
C ALA A 182 -7.90 2.60 -10.27
N ALA A 183 -7.93 3.13 -9.05
CA ALA A 183 -8.44 4.48 -8.82
C ALA A 183 -7.45 5.53 -9.32
N VAL A 184 -7.95 6.69 -9.77
CA VAL A 184 -7.08 7.84 -10.05
C VAL A 184 -6.33 8.23 -8.78
N ALA A 185 -5.00 8.31 -8.86
CA ALA A 185 -4.15 8.67 -7.73
C ALA A 185 -4.57 10.01 -7.13
N ASN A 186 -4.55 10.11 -5.80
CA ASN A 186 -5.06 11.23 -4.99
C ASN A 186 -6.59 11.40 -4.96
N GLU A 187 -7.36 10.50 -5.60
CA GLU A 187 -8.82 10.46 -5.44
C GLU A 187 -9.31 9.25 -4.65
N GLY A 188 -8.55 8.16 -4.62
CA GLY A 188 -8.88 7.00 -3.81
C GLY A 188 -8.06 5.76 -4.14
N PHE A 189 -8.59 4.60 -3.72
CA PHE A 189 -8.14 3.27 -4.12
C PHE A 189 -9.26 2.44 -4.72
N ALA A 190 -8.98 1.72 -5.80
CA ALA A 190 -9.79 0.57 -6.20
C ALA A 190 -9.44 -0.58 -5.27
N VAL A 191 -10.44 -1.17 -4.63
CA VAL A 191 -10.28 -2.31 -3.71
C VAL A 191 -10.63 -3.57 -4.46
N HIS A 192 -9.75 -4.56 -4.46
CA HIS A 192 -10.06 -5.90 -4.98
C HIS A 192 -9.95 -6.90 -3.85
N ALA A 193 -11.03 -7.65 -3.60
CA ALA A 193 -11.12 -8.62 -2.52
C ALA A 193 -11.32 -10.05 -3.07
N PRO A 194 -10.30 -10.65 -3.73
CA PRO A 194 -10.36 -12.04 -4.14
C PRO A 194 -10.54 -12.95 -2.91
N SER A 195 -11.08 -14.15 -3.13
CA SER A 195 -11.19 -15.12 -2.03
C SER A 195 -9.81 -15.44 -1.45
N ALA A 196 -9.75 -15.67 -0.13
CA ALA A 196 -8.49 -15.96 0.56
C ALA A 196 -7.75 -17.15 -0.07
N ALA A 197 -8.48 -18.18 -0.49
CA ALA A 197 -7.93 -19.35 -1.17
C ALA A 197 -7.31 -19.01 -2.54
N ALA A 198 -8.01 -18.22 -3.37
CA ALA A 198 -7.51 -17.81 -4.67
C ALA A 198 -6.27 -16.91 -4.56
N LEU A 199 -6.29 -15.95 -3.64
CA LEU A 199 -5.17 -15.05 -3.41
C LEU A 199 -3.94 -15.80 -2.86
N LEU A 200 -4.14 -16.69 -1.89
CA LEU A 200 -3.05 -17.50 -1.34
C LEU A 200 -2.41 -18.41 -2.41
N ALA A 201 -3.24 -19.04 -3.24
CA ALA A 201 -2.76 -19.87 -4.34
C ALA A 201 -1.92 -19.04 -5.35
N ALA A 202 -2.40 -17.86 -5.74
CA ALA A 202 -1.69 -16.98 -6.66
C ALA A 202 -0.36 -16.47 -6.10
N LEU A 203 -0.33 -16.02 -4.83
CA LEU A 203 0.89 -15.57 -4.16
C LEU A 203 1.92 -16.71 -4.00
N THR A 204 1.45 -17.92 -3.67
CA THR A 204 2.31 -19.10 -3.54
C THR A 204 2.91 -19.50 -4.89
N ALA A 205 2.12 -19.44 -5.98
CA ALA A 205 2.61 -19.71 -7.32
C ALA A 205 3.68 -18.68 -7.76
N LEU A 206 3.47 -17.39 -7.48
CA LEU A 206 4.44 -16.33 -7.80
C LEU A 206 5.77 -16.51 -7.06
N THR A 207 5.71 -16.86 -5.77
CA THR A 207 6.92 -17.09 -4.97
C THR A 207 7.68 -18.33 -5.44
N ALA A 208 7.00 -19.40 -5.82
CA ALA A 208 7.60 -20.59 -6.42
C ALA A 208 8.26 -20.28 -7.78
N GLN A 209 7.60 -19.49 -8.64
CA GLN A 209 8.16 -19.07 -9.93
C GLN A 209 9.40 -18.18 -9.77
N ARG A 210 9.40 -17.27 -8.78
CA ARG A 210 10.57 -16.45 -8.43
C ARG A 210 11.78 -17.31 -8.05
N ALA A 211 11.57 -18.39 -7.29
CA ALA A 211 12.64 -19.28 -6.86
C ALA A 211 13.22 -20.15 -8.00
N SER A 212 12.52 -20.28 -9.13
CA SER A 212 12.89 -21.16 -10.24
C SER A 212 13.74 -20.50 -11.34
N GLU A 213 14.13 -19.22 -11.21
CA GLU A 213 14.95 -18.41 -12.15
C GLU A 213 14.52 -18.39 -13.64
N SER A 214 13.40 -19.03 -14.00
CA SER A 214 13.06 -19.35 -15.39
C SER A 214 11.67 -18.83 -15.75
N ALA A 215 11.53 -17.52 -15.92
CA ALA A 215 10.49 -16.97 -16.78
C ALA A 215 10.82 -15.52 -17.15
N PRO A 216 11.19 -15.22 -18.41
CA PRO A 216 11.02 -13.86 -18.90
C PRO A 216 9.54 -13.48 -18.78
N ALA A 217 9.26 -12.22 -18.45
CA ALA A 217 7.91 -11.69 -18.55
C ALA A 217 7.43 -11.89 -19.99
N SER A 218 6.36 -12.66 -20.19
CA SER A 218 5.65 -12.71 -21.46
C SER A 218 5.27 -11.28 -21.83
N ALA A 219 5.77 -10.80 -22.97
CA ALA A 219 5.46 -9.48 -23.51
C ALA A 219 3.98 -9.32 -23.90
N ASP A 220 3.17 -10.37 -23.78
CA ASP A 220 1.78 -10.47 -24.23
C ASP A 220 0.74 -10.25 -23.11
N ASP A 221 1.16 -10.20 -21.83
CA ASP A 221 0.25 -10.01 -20.69
C ASP A 221 0.05 -8.52 -20.33
N THR A 222 -0.10 -7.66 -21.34
CA THR A 222 -0.32 -6.24 -21.09
C THR A 222 -1.78 -6.04 -20.67
N ILE A 223 -2.03 -5.96 -19.36
CA ILE A 223 -3.35 -5.64 -18.81
C ILE A 223 -3.78 -4.26 -19.33
N ALA A 224 -4.95 -4.18 -19.96
CA ALA A 224 -5.58 -2.92 -20.31
C ALA A 224 -6.28 -2.34 -19.08
N TRP A 225 -5.72 -1.28 -18.49
CA TRP A 225 -6.25 -0.75 -17.24
C TRP A 225 -7.44 0.19 -17.44
N THR A 226 -8.43 0.10 -16.56
CA THR A 226 -9.53 1.07 -16.45
C THR A 226 -9.38 1.92 -15.20
N LEU A 227 -9.40 3.24 -15.39
CA LEU A 227 -9.28 4.24 -14.32
C LEU A 227 -10.63 4.48 -13.65
N LEU A 228 -10.68 4.38 -12.33
CA LEU A 228 -11.87 4.66 -11.53
C LEU A 228 -11.78 6.02 -10.86
N SER A 229 -12.85 6.80 -10.96
CA SER A 229 -13.01 8.05 -10.23
C SER A 229 -14.46 8.20 -9.77
N ASN A 230 -14.67 8.79 -8.59
CA ASN A 230 -15.97 9.22 -8.12
C ASN A 230 -16.28 10.70 -8.48
N ARG A 231 -15.41 11.34 -9.26
CA ARG A 231 -15.50 12.76 -9.63
C ARG A 231 -15.85 12.89 -11.11
N THR A 232 -16.93 13.61 -11.40
CA THR A 232 -17.41 13.79 -12.78
C THR A 232 -16.36 14.55 -13.61
N SER A 233 -15.80 15.61 -13.02
CA SER A 233 -14.76 16.43 -13.65
C SER A 233 -13.52 15.63 -14.08
N THR A 234 -13.10 14.66 -13.26
CA THR A 234 -11.96 13.80 -13.57
C THR A 234 -12.30 12.81 -14.68
N LEU A 235 -13.50 12.23 -14.68
CA LEU A 235 -13.93 11.33 -15.76
C LEU A 235 -13.98 12.05 -17.12
N ASP A 236 -14.50 13.28 -17.15
CA ASP A 236 -14.54 14.09 -18.37
C ASP A 236 -13.12 14.39 -18.89
N ALA A 237 -12.21 14.76 -17.98
CA ALA A 237 -10.80 15.01 -18.33
C ALA A 237 -10.12 13.75 -18.88
N LEU A 238 -10.34 12.58 -18.25
CA LEU A 238 -9.82 11.29 -18.71
C LEU A 238 -10.37 10.91 -20.08
N GLY A 239 -11.67 11.11 -20.31
CA GLY A 239 -12.31 10.86 -21.61
C GLY A 239 -11.71 11.73 -22.71
N SER A 240 -11.41 13.01 -22.42
CA SER A 240 -10.82 13.93 -23.39
C SER A 240 -9.43 13.53 -23.92
N VAL A 241 -8.70 12.69 -23.17
CA VAL A 241 -7.36 12.19 -23.53
C VAL A 241 -7.36 10.72 -23.96
N GLY A 242 -8.55 10.15 -24.22
CA GLY A 242 -8.71 8.77 -24.69
C GLY A 242 -8.38 7.71 -23.62
N ALA A 243 -8.44 8.06 -22.34
CA ALA A 243 -8.27 7.10 -21.27
C ALA A 243 -9.51 6.21 -21.12
N ALA A 244 -9.30 4.93 -20.80
CA ALA A 244 -10.39 4.04 -20.41
C ALA A 244 -10.77 4.36 -18.96
N SER A 245 -11.93 4.95 -18.72
CA SER A 245 -12.37 5.34 -17.38
C SER A 245 -13.82 4.97 -17.10
N GLN A 246 -14.12 4.79 -15.81
CA GLN A 246 -15.45 4.43 -15.33
C GLN A 246 -15.73 5.07 -13.97
N ARG A 247 -17.00 5.42 -13.73
CA ARG A 247 -17.45 5.91 -12.43
C ARG A 247 -17.30 4.82 -11.35
N ALA A 248 -16.71 5.19 -10.21
CA ALA A 248 -16.60 4.31 -9.06
C ALA A 248 -17.97 3.73 -8.62
N GLY A 249 -17.99 2.48 -8.15
CA GLY A 249 -19.19 1.83 -7.60
C GLY A 249 -20.13 1.17 -8.62
N SER A 250 -19.76 1.07 -9.90
CA SER A 250 -20.73 0.74 -10.96
C SER A 250 -20.78 -0.70 -11.49
N ALA A 251 -20.07 -1.72 -10.97
CA ALA A 251 -20.19 -3.06 -11.59
C ALA A 251 -19.82 -4.34 -10.80
N ASN A 252 -18.87 -4.37 -9.87
CA ASN A 252 -18.30 -5.65 -9.38
C ASN A 252 -18.53 -5.85 -7.86
N PRO A 253 -19.20 -6.92 -7.41
CA PRO A 253 -19.41 -7.19 -5.98
C PRO A 253 -18.12 -7.53 -5.21
N HIS A 254 -17.04 -7.90 -5.91
CA HIS A 254 -15.70 -8.14 -5.34
C HIS A 254 -14.75 -6.95 -5.52
N ALA A 255 -15.22 -5.84 -6.10
CA ALA A 255 -14.45 -4.61 -6.21
C ALA A 255 -15.13 -3.44 -5.50
N GLY A 256 -14.40 -2.79 -4.61
CA GLY A 256 -14.82 -1.59 -3.89
C GLY A 256 -14.09 -0.34 -4.36
N TYR A 257 -14.49 0.80 -3.82
CA TYR A 257 -13.80 2.07 -4.02
C TYR A 257 -13.65 2.79 -2.67
N LEU A 258 -12.43 3.19 -2.33
CA LEU A 258 -12.13 3.98 -1.14
C LEU A 258 -11.79 5.40 -1.58
N GLY A 259 -12.81 6.25 -1.66
CA GLY A 259 -12.66 7.65 -2.06
C GLY A 259 -12.04 8.52 -0.97
N PHE A 260 -11.22 9.49 -1.37
CA PHE A 260 -10.68 10.54 -0.50
C PHE A 260 -11.53 11.81 -0.54
N HIS A 261 -12.43 11.92 -1.52
CA HIS A 261 -13.35 13.04 -1.70
C HIS A 261 -14.80 12.52 -1.71
N PRO A 262 -15.80 13.38 -1.41
CA PRO A 262 -17.21 13.05 -1.59
C PRO A 262 -17.53 12.69 -3.05
N ASP A 263 -18.57 11.87 -3.24
CA ASP A 263 -19.05 11.51 -4.58
C ASP A 263 -19.70 12.71 -5.29
N GLU A 264 -19.38 12.90 -6.58
CA GLU A 264 -19.94 13.96 -7.46
C GLU A 264 -21.02 13.44 -8.44
#